data_AF-A0A378I577-F1
#
_entry.id   AF-A0A378I577-F1
#
_cell.length_a   1.000
_cell.length_b   1.000
_cell.length_c   1.000
_cell.angle_alpha   90.00
_cell.angle_beta   90.00
_cell.angle_gamma   90.00
#
_symmetry.space_group_name_H-M   'P 1'
#
loop_
_entity.id
_entity.type
_entity.pdbx_description
1 polymer ?
#
loop_
_entity_poly.entity_id
_entity_poly.type
_entity_poly.pdbx_seq_one_letter_code
_entity_poly.pdbx_strand_id
1 'polypeptide(L)'
;MKYKQSLTDIKSKKIQERQFKKKHAAPDDMSLGNLLLLMKQINAEDESKMKEALSPEKRKDGRYVTSEGALRGTDGRIFRETQVKRLARWLSSTPPLINLFFNWLFIKRLGMKLDYFTQEENKNPDKLYKQGFKHEISSREHNFTIHNLGHATQLIQTEGMNILTDPVFGDLAPLIYPSTTKPFSRDLSANDLPAIDVILISHNHRDHVDVDSLKQLIKKAKDEGKPLPRLLVPLGDEKFFRDLGFTDVKQFEWHEQITLYSPSNQAISFCATPADHRSGRKGHDHHKSLVTGWTISPKNRDEIVYFAGDTARLSNARMDSLALDIYHQVQHKTGLADNKLPRIINMEPGGPNYTRRDMEATHQSAVDSIVSAFRLAVSLEKVETAHKGAEKSHTANQWLDATSTVFMHHNKFELGPDRFNENVFIYSRLLSYLKMSDKDFQQHKQKQAQKSTSWSLFERRKDFITQGVEELKALAAEIWPAEDPEVQKQYLIEFIEARTHFPLINEKLSADDVFQFEMGETSSIIPDTFIEDGKRRKGEKLDEPEEGTDIGGPPV
;
A
#
# COMPACT_ATOMS: atom_id res chain seq x y z
N MET A 1 40.66 -35.60 -0.80
CA MET A 1 41.45 -35.26 0.40
C MET A 1 42.31 -34.05 0.04
N LYS A 2 42.23 -32.83 0.58
CA LYS A 2 41.76 -32.31 1.87
C LYS A 2 40.80 -31.13 1.63
N TYR A 3 39.51 -31.40 1.79
CA TYR A 3 38.46 -30.43 2.08
C TYR A 3 38.39 -30.35 3.62
N LYS A 4 39.06 -29.38 4.23
CA LYS A 4 38.93 -28.97 5.66
C LYS A 4 40.07 -28.00 5.99
N GLN A 5 39.77 -26.69 5.93
CA GLN A 5 40.34 -25.59 6.74
C GLN A 5 40.24 -24.27 5.96
N SER A 6 39.08 -23.61 6.03
CA SER A 6 39.02 -22.13 6.05
C SER A 6 37.68 -21.58 6.57
N LEU A 7 36.91 -22.38 7.33
CA LEU A 7 35.64 -21.97 7.94
C LEU A 7 35.81 -21.30 9.33
N THR A 8 36.97 -20.71 9.63
CA THR A 8 37.28 -20.22 10.99
C THR A 8 37.71 -18.75 11.10
N ASP A 9 37.51 -17.91 10.08
CA ASP A 9 37.83 -16.47 10.21
C ASP A 9 36.73 -15.51 9.68
N ILE A 10 35.45 -15.82 9.94
CA ILE A 10 34.44 -14.76 9.99
C ILE A 10 34.58 -14.06 11.35
N LYS A 11 35.65 -13.28 11.50
CA LYS A 11 35.71 -12.27 12.57
C LYS A 11 34.57 -11.31 12.33
N SER A 12 33.65 -11.27 13.28
CA SER A 12 32.62 -10.25 13.41
C SER A 12 33.25 -8.87 13.21
N LYS A 13 32.95 -8.21 12.08
CA LYS A 13 33.10 -6.76 12.00
C LYS A 13 32.08 -6.18 12.98
N LYS A 14 32.51 -5.99 14.23
CA LYS A 14 31.91 -4.99 15.10
C LYS A 14 32.16 -3.66 14.40
N ILE A 15 31.12 -3.11 13.79
CA ILE A 15 31.12 -1.73 13.30
C ILE A 15 31.12 -0.87 14.55
N GLN A 16 32.31 -0.56 15.05
CA GLN A 16 32.50 0.49 16.04
C GLN A 16 33.00 1.70 15.25
N GLU A 17 32.23 2.78 15.34
CA GLU A 17 32.45 4.11 14.74
C GLU A 17 32.19 4.23 13.22
N ARG A 18 31.13 4.97 12.89
CA ARG A 18 30.90 5.54 11.56
C ARG A 18 31.95 6.65 11.35
N GLN A 19 32.96 6.42 10.52
CA GLN A 19 33.74 7.51 9.90
C GLN A 19 33.68 7.41 8.38
N PHE A 20 33.21 8.48 7.75
CA PHE A 20 33.07 8.61 6.31
C PHE A 20 34.43 8.82 5.64
N LYS A 21 34.73 8.03 4.60
CA LYS A 21 35.78 8.39 3.62
C LYS A 21 35.27 9.57 2.79
N LYS A 22 35.91 10.74 2.94
CA LYS A 22 35.69 11.90 2.06
C LYS A 22 36.05 11.53 0.61
N LYS A 23 35.06 11.59 -0.28
CA LYS A 23 35.29 11.92 -1.71
C LYS A 23 34.71 13.32 -1.94
N HIS A 24 35.41 14.11 -2.75
CA HIS A 24 35.15 15.53 -3.00
C HIS A 24 33.67 15.85 -3.26
N ALA A 25 33.13 16.81 -2.51
CA ALA A 25 31.78 17.34 -2.66
C ALA A 25 31.80 18.61 -3.53
N ALA A 26 30.87 18.69 -4.48
CA ALA A 26 30.39 19.96 -5.00
C ALA A 26 29.38 20.57 -4.01
N PRO A 27 29.21 21.90 -3.94
CA PRO A 27 28.45 22.55 -2.86
C PRO A 27 26.92 22.35 -2.92
N ASP A 28 26.37 21.95 -4.07
CA ASP A 28 24.92 21.93 -4.32
C ASP A 28 24.32 20.53 -4.50
N ASP A 29 25.13 19.47 -4.34
CA ASP A 29 24.64 18.10 -4.42
C ASP A 29 24.23 17.61 -3.02
N MET A 30 23.02 17.05 -2.89
CA MET A 30 22.50 16.52 -1.64
C MET A 30 23.19 15.18 -1.32
N SER A 31 24.50 15.22 -1.05
CA SER A 31 25.27 14.04 -0.67
C SER A 31 24.67 13.35 0.56
N LEU A 32 24.91 12.05 0.75
CA LEU A 32 24.41 11.29 1.91
C LEU A 32 24.75 11.95 3.26
N GLY A 33 25.86 12.68 3.35
CA GLY A 33 26.24 13.46 4.53
C GLY A 33 25.36 14.70 4.76
N ASN A 34 24.96 15.38 3.68
CA ASN A 34 24.05 16.52 3.71
C ASN A 34 22.62 16.05 4.03
N LEU A 35 22.20 14.89 3.52
CA LEU A 35 20.91 14.27 3.84
C LEU A 35 20.75 14.03 5.35
N LEU A 36 21.79 13.50 6.01
CA LEU A 36 21.75 13.24 7.45
C LEU A 36 21.69 14.54 8.28
N LEU A 37 22.41 15.58 7.86
CA LEU A 37 22.35 16.89 8.51
C LEU A 37 20.95 17.50 8.39
N LEU A 38 20.36 17.41 7.20
CA LEU A 38 19.00 17.88 6.94
C LEU A 38 17.97 17.08 7.76
N MET A 39 18.11 15.76 7.84
CA MET A 39 17.27 14.90 8.68
C MET A 39 17.33 15.31 10.16
N LYS A 40 18.53 15.63 10.68
CA LYS A 40 18.71 16.13 12.05
C LYS A 40 18.01 17.46 12.28
N GLN A 41 18.16 18.39 11.36
CA GLN A 41 17.51 19.71 11.42
C GLN A 41 15.97 19.58 11.42
N ILE A 42 15.41 18.75 10.53
CA ILE A 42 13.97 18.50 10.41
C ILE A 42 13.40 17.87 11.69
N ASN A 43 14.18 17.02 12.35
CA ASN A 43 13.81 16.39 13.62
C ASN A 43 14.22 17.23 14.85
N ALA A 44 14.67 18.47 14.66
CA ALA A 44 15.08 19.39 15.72
C ALA A 44 16.14 18.80 16.68
N GLU A 45 17.06 17.99 16.15
CA GLU A 45 18.09 17.27 16.92
C GLU A 45 17.53 16.32 18.00
N ASP A 46 16.24 15.96 17.93
CA ASP A 46 15.62 14.99 18.83
C ASP A 46 16.15 13.59 18.54
N GLU A 47 17.00 13.07 19.43
CA GLU A 47 17.62 11.74 19.28
C GLU A 47 16.59 10.61 19.13
N SER A 48 15.42 10.72 19.75
CA SER A 48 14.38 9.67 19.67
C SER A 48 13.77 9.61 18.27
N LYS A 49 13.46 10.78 17.70
CA LYS A 49 12.94 10.89 16.34
C LYS A 49 14.00 10.52 15.31
N MET A 50 15.24 10.93 15.53
CA MET A 50 16.36 10.52 14.68
C MET A 50 16.56 9.01 14.66
N LYS A 51 16.44 8.35 15.81
CA LYS A 51 16.52 6.89 15.89
C LYS A 51 15.37 6.21 15.16
N GLU A 52 14.18 6.81 15.17
CA GLU A 52 12.99 6.29 14.50
C GLU A 52 13.00 6.51 12.98
N ALA A 53 13.55 7.65 12.56
CA ALA A 53 13.78 8.04 11.17
C ALA A 53 14.77 7.11 10.47
N LEU A 54 15.85 6.74 11.16
CA LEU A 54 16.89 5.86 10.62
C LEU A 54 16.44 4.40 10.55
N SER A 55 17.09 3.63 9.66
CA SER A 55 16.87 2.19 9.56
C SER A 55 17.10 1.48 10.91
N PRO A 56 16.20 0.57 11.33
CA PRO A 56 16.37 -0.13 12.61
C PRO A 56 17.62 -1.00 12.64
N GLU A 57 18.40 -0.88 13.71
CA GLU A 57 19.55 -1.76 13.93
C GLU A 57 19.11 -3.19 14.29
N LYS A 58 19.92 -4.17 13.86
CA LYS A 58 19.72 -5.56 14.27
C LYS A 58 19.94 -5.70 15.77
N ARG A 59 18.90 -6.09 16.50
CA ARG A 59 18.96 -6.38 17.94
C ARG A 59 19.87 -7.57 18.23
N LYS A 60 20.30 -7.69 19.50
CA LYS A 60 21.15 -8.81 19.98
C LYS A 60 20.51 -10.19 19.79
N ASP A 61 19.19 -10.27 19.72
CA ASP A 61 18.42 -11.49 19.43
C ASP A 61 18.33 -11.82 17.92
N GLY A 62 18.99 -11.01 17.08
CA GLY A 62 19.05 -11.20 15.64
C GLY A 62 17.85 -10.63 14.86
N ARG A 63 17.03 -9.78 15.47
CA ARG A 63 15.83 -9.20 14.84
C ARG A 63 15.95 -7.72 14.47
N TYR A 64 15.37 -7.34 13.33
CA TYR A 64 15.13 -5.98 12.88
C TYR A 64 13.69 -5.57 13.19
N VAL A 65 13.51 -4.84 14.29
CA VAL A 65 12.17 -4.47 14.76
C VAL A 65 11.81 -3.12 14.17
N THR A 66 10.99 -3.18 13.12
CA THR A 66 10.39 -2.03 12.43
C THR A 66 9.09 -1.60 13.13
N SER A 67 8.28 -2.56 13.60
CA SER A 67 7.07 -2.33 14.38
C SER A 67 7.20 -2.86 15.82
N GLU A 68 7.23 -1.96 16.81
CA GLU A 68 7.19 -2.33 18.23
C GLU A 68 5.81 -2.88 18.63
N GLY A 69 4.74 -2.42 17.96
CA GLY A 69 3.38 -2.95 18.16
C GLY A 69 3.27 -4.42 17.77
N ALA A 70 3.97 -4.85 16.73
CA ALA A 70 3.99 -6.23 16.24
C ALA A 70 4.80 -7.20 17.13
N LEU A 71 5.63 -6.70 18.05
CA LEU A 71 6.42 -7.53 18.97
C LEU A 71 5.62 -8.15 20.11
N ARG A 72 4.46 -7.58 20.48
CA ARG A 72 3.67 -8.03 21.64
C ARG A 72 2.97 -9.39 21.43
N GLY A 73 3.41 -10.17 20.44
CA GLY A 73 2.75 -11.35 19.93
C GLY A 73 1.58 -10.94 19.04
N THR A 74 1.43 -11.60 17.89
CA THR A 74 0.10 -11.66 17.27
C THR A 74 -0.80 -12.30 18.29
N ASP A 75 -1.73 -11.50 18.80
CA ASP A 75 -2.74 -11.97 19.71
C ASP A 75 -3.38 -13.22 19.12
N GLY A 76 -3.24 -14.37 19.81
CA GLY A 76 -3.83 -15.63 19.35
C GLY A 76 -5.35 -15.52 19.17
N ARG A 77 -5.97 -14.48 19.75
CA ARG A 77 -7.35 -14.08 19.46
C ARG A 77 -7.56 -13.72 18.00
N ILE A 78 -6.65 -13.06 17.28
CA ILE A 78 -6.80 -12.74 15.85
C ILE A 78 -6.91 -14.02 15.04
N PHE A 79 -5.96 -14.95 15.23
CA PHE A 79 -6.00 -16.23 14.55
C PHE A 79 -7.26 -17.00 14.93
N ARG A 80 -7.58 -17.10 16.23
CA ARG A 80 -8.78 -17.80 16.71
C ARG A 80 -10.07 -17.17 16.22
N GLU A 81 -10.17 -15.85 16.20
CA GLU A 81 -11.33 -15.07 15.77
C GLU A 81 -11.50 -15.16 14.26
N THR A 82 -10.42 -15.06 13.49
CA THR A 82 -10.44 -15.31 12.05
C THR A 82 -10.87 -16.74 11.74
N GLN A 83 -10.36 -17.75 12.47
CA GLN A 83 -10.81 -19.13 12.31
C GLN A 83 -12.27 -19.34 12.73
N VAL A 84 -12.72 -18.72 13.82
CA VAL A 84 -14.13 -18.77 14.28
C VAL A 84 -15.07 -18.06 13.30
N LYS A 85 -14.68 -16.89 12.77
CA LYS A 85 -15.43 -16.15 11.74
C LYS A 85 -15.52 -16.97 10.45
N ARG A 86 -14.44 -17.63 10.05
CA ARG A 86 -14.40 -18.50 8.86
C ARG A 86 -15.23 -19.77 9.06
N LEU A 87 -15.17 -20.40 10.24
CA LEU A 87 -16.03 -21.54 10.60
C LEU A 87 -17.50 -21.13 10.63
N ALA A 88 -17.83 -19.98 11.23
CA ALA A 88 -19.20 -19.45 11.24
C ALA A 88 -19.72 -19.16 9.83
N ARG A 89 -18.88 -18.58 8.95
CA ARG A 89 -19.21 -18.36 7.54
C ARG A 89 -19.43 -19.69 6.80
N TRP A 90 -18.51 -20.66 6.96
CA TRP A 90 -18.64 -22.00 6.39
C TRP A 90 -19.93 -22.71 6.85
N LEU A 91 -20.28 -22.58 8.13
CA LEU A 91 -21.52 -23.11 8.73
C LEU A 91 -22.78 -22.39 8.20
N SER A 92 -22.70 -21.10 7.87
CA SER A 92 -23.80 -20.34 7.26
C SER A 92 -23.99 -20.61 5.77
N SER A 93 -22.99 -21.20 5.10
CA SER A 93 -23.02 -21.58 3.68
C SER A 93 -23.23 -23.09 3.44
N THR A 94 -23.46 -23.88 4.50
CA THR A 94 -23.74 -25.34 4.44
C THR A 94 -25.26 -25.63 4.42
N PRO A 95 -25.71 -26.88 4.16
CA PRO A 95 -27.12 -27.22 3.90
C PRO A 95 -28.14 -26.69 4.93
N PRO A 96 -29.40 -26.46 4.52
CA PRO A 96 -30.39 -25.63 5.22
C PRO A 96 -30.61 -25.96 6.71
N LEU A 97 -30.55 -27.25 7.08
CA LEU A 97 -30.82 -27.72 8.45
C LEU A 97 -29.74 -27.31 9.46
N ILE A 98 -28.48 -27.25 9.03
CA ILE A 98 -27.35 -26.83 9.88
C ILE A 98 -27.41 -25.32 10.10
N ASN A 99 -27.70 -24.56 9.03
CA ASN A 99 -27.86 -23.11 9.07
C ASN A 99 -28.98 -22.65 10.03
N LEU A 100 -30.11 -23.35 10.05
CA LEU A 100 -31.23 -23.05 10.97
C LEU A 100 -30.87 -23.22 12.45
N PHE A 101 -30.19 -24.32 12.81
CA PHE A 101 -29.77 -24.58 14.18
C PHE A 101 -28.74 -23.54 14.67
N PHE A 102 -27.78 -23.18 13.82
CA PHE A 102 -26.75 -22.20 14.17
C PHE A 102 -27.25 -20.77 14.20
N ASN A 103 -28.16 -20.39 13.29
CA ASN A 103 -28.85 -19.10 13.39
C ASN A 103 -29.63 -18.99 14.71
N TRP A 104 -30.34 -20.04 15.13
CA TRP A 104 -30.98 -20.06 16.44
C TRP A 104 -29.97 -19.94 17.60
N LEU A 105 -28.86 -20.68 17.57
CA LEU A 105 -27.85 -20.66 18.62
C LEU A 105 -27.13 -19.30 18.75
N PHE A 106 -26.63 -18.76 17.64
CA PHE A 106 -25.80 -17.55 17.66
C PHE A 106 -26.64 -16.26 17.66
N ILE A 107 -27.75 -16.20 16.91
CA ILE A 107 -28.58 -14.99 16.81
C ILE A 107 -29.55 -14.89 17.99
N LYS A 108 -30.31 -15.96 18.28
CA LYS A 108 -31.33 -15.91 19.35
C LYS A 108 -30.78 -16.17 20.75
N ARG A 109 -29.85 -17.12 20.94
CA ARG A 109 -29.37 -17.49 22.29
C ARG A 109 -28.14 -16.70 22.74
N LEU A 110 -27.23 -16.36 21.84
CA LEU A 110 -26.00 -15.60 22.16
C LEU A 110 -26.09 -14.11 21.82
N GLY A 111 -27.19 -13.66 21.20
CA GLY A 111 -27.43 -12.25 20.89
C GLY A 111 -26.45 -11.65 19.87
N MET A 112 -25.81 -12.47 19.05
CA MET A 112 -24.86 -12.01 18.03
C MET A 112 -25.62 -11.54 16.79
N LYS A 113 -25.35 -10.31 16.32
CA LYS A 113 -25.84 -9.87 15.00
C LYS A 113 -24.92 -10.42 13.92
N LEU A 114 -25.42 -11.41 13.16
CA LEU A 114 -24.72 -12.01 12.03
C LEU A 114 -24.75 -11.14 10.75
N ASP A 115 -25.25 -9.90 10.78
CA ASP A 115 -25.29 -8.97 9.61
C ASP A 115 -23.95 -8.80 8.89
N TYR A 116 -22.82 -9.09 9.55
CA TYR A 116 -21.49 -9.12 8.95
C TYR A 116 -21.29 -10.30 7.96
N PHE A 117 -21.94 -11.43 8.21
CA PHE A 117 -21.80 -12.68 7.43
C PHE A 117 -22.85 -12.84 6.33
N THR A 118 -23.89 -12.01 6.32
CA THR A 118 -24.97 -12.03 5.32
C THR A 118 -24.72 -11.06 4.16
N GLN A 119 -23.68 -10.21 4.25
CA GLN A 119 -23.27 -9.36 3.14
C GLN A 119 -22.46 -10.21 2.16
N GLU A 120 -23.12 -10.62 1.08
CA GLU A 120 -22.48 -11.34 0.00
C GLU A 120 -21.42 -10.46 -0.68
N GLU A 121 -20.31 -11.09 -1.05
CA GLU A 121 -19.31 -10.47 -1.92
C GLU A 121 -19.98 -10.03 -3.22
N ASN A 122 -19.69 -8.81 -3.66
CA ASN A 122 -20.03 -8.42 -5.02
C ASN A 122 -19.11 -9.19 -5.97
N LYS A 123 -19.63 -10.27 -6.55
CA LYS A 123 -18.89 -11.16 -7.47
C LYS A 123 -18.97 -10.69 -8.91
N ASN A 124 -19.52 -9.50 -9.19
CA ASN A 124 -19.64 -8.98 -10.55
C ASN A 124 -18.23 -8.74 -11.14
N PRO A 125 -17.79 -9.52 -12.14
CA PRO A 125 -16.48 -9.39 -12.75
C PRO A 125 -16.20 -7.99 -13.32
N ASP A 126 -17.23 -7.25 -13.74
CA ASP A 126 -17.10 -5.91 -14.33
C ASP A 126 -16.63 -4.86 -13.31
N LYS A 127 -16.83 -5.15 -12.01
CA LYS A 127 -16.38 -4.31 -10.90
C LYS A 127 -15.01 -4.73 -10.35
N LEU A 128 -14.46 -5.84 -10.82
CA LEU A 128 -13.19 -6.41 -10.32
C LEU A 128 -12.09 -6.35 -11.39
N TYR A 129 -12.49 -6.63 -12.63
CA TYR A 129 -11.63 -6.73 -13.79
C TYR A 129 -12.02 -5.65 -14.79
N LYS A 130 -11.02 -5.00 -15.39
CA LYS A 130 -11.25 -4.18 -16.57
C LYS A 130 -11.70 -5.10 -17.71
N GLN A 131 -12.96 -4.97 -18.13
CA GLN A 131 -13.56 -5.78 -19.20
C GLN A 131 -13.03 -5.40 -20.58
N GLY A 132 -13.06 -6.35 -21.51
CA GLY A 132 -12.82 -6.09 -22.93
C GLY A 132 -11.36 -5.89 -23.34
N PHE A 133 -10.40 -5.87 -22.41
CA PHE A 133 -8.99 -5.70 -22.73
C PHE A 133 -8.11 -6.54 -21.78
N LYS A 134 -7.61 -7.70 -22.24
CA LYS A 134 -6.19 -7.98 -22.00
C LYS A 134 -5.49 -6.92 -22.84
N HIS A 135 -5.19 -5.74 -22.30
CA HIS A 135 -4.24 -4.86 -22.98
C HIS A 135 -3.01 -5.74 -23.24
N GLU A 136 -2.64 -5.94 -24.50
CA GLU A 136 -1.40 -6.63 -24.81
C GLU A 136 -0.30 -5.87 -24.07
N ILE A 137 0.20 -6.47 -22.98
CA ILE A 137 1.29 -5.89 -22.22
C ILE A 137 2.44 -5.85 -23.20
N SER A 138 2.81 -4.63 -23.59
CA SER A 138 3.83 -4.47 -24.60
C SER A 138 5.16 -4.99 -24.04
N SER A 139 6.02 -5.46 -24.95
CA SER A 139 7.31 -6.02 -24.53
C SER A 139 8.14 -5.01 -23.73
N ARG A 140 8.03 -3.71 -24.06
CA ARG A 140 8.76 -2.57 -23.53
C ARG A 140 7.94 -1.29 -23.76
N GLU A 141 7.74 -0.48 -22.71
CA GLU A 141 7.19 0.87 -22.83
C GLU A 141 8.27 1.91 -22.53
N HIS A 142 8.36 2.96 -23.35
CA HIS A 142 9.17 4.14 -23.03
C HIS A 142 8.43 5.11 -22.13
N ASN A 143 7.14 5.29 -22.37
CA ASN A 143 6.28 6.06 -21.48
C ASN A 143 6.13 5.36 -20.14
N PHE A 144 5.84 6.15 -19.11
CA PHE A 144 5.57 5.62 -17.79
C PHE A 144 4.17 5.00 -17.76
N THR A 145 4.10 3.70 -17.44
CA THR A 145 2.85 2.95 -17.27
C THR A 145 2.90 2.04 -16.05
N ILE A 146 1.75 1.81 -15.45
CA ILE A 146 1.51 0.88 -14.36
C ILE A 146 0.41 -0.08 -14.82
N HIS A 147 0.69 -1.37 -14.78
CA HIS A 147 -0.29 -2.42 -14.99
C HIS A 147 -0.64 -3.03 -13.64
N ASN A 148 -1.90 -2.89 -13.22
CA ASN A 148 -2.38 -3.50 -11.98
C ASN A 148 -2.63 -4.99 -12.18
N LEU A 149 -1.67 -5.80 -11.75
CA LEU A 149 -1.74 -7.26 -11.79
C LEU A 149 -2.29 -7.83 -10.48
N GLY A 150 -2.85 -6.99 -9.61
CA GLY A 150 -3.55 -7.40 -8.40
C GLY A 150 -2.77 -7.25 -7.11
N HIS A 151 -3.48 -6.99 -6.01
CA HIS A 151 -2.91 -6.87 -4.67
C HIS A 151 -1.76 -5.85 -4.64
N ALA A 152 -0.51 -6.29 -4.44
CA ALA A 152 0.70 -5.48 -4.52
C ALA A 152 1.56 -5.80 -5.76
N THR A 153 1.11 -6.70 -6.63
CA THR A 153 1.82 -7.02 -7.87
C THR A 153 1.48 -5.99 -8.95
N GLN A 154 2.45 -5.13 -9.23
CA GLN A 154 2.36 -4.09 -10.25
C GLN A 154 3.48 -4.31 -11.26
N LEU A 155 3.15 -4.29 -12.55
CA LEU A 155 4.15 -4.16 -13.61
C LEU A 155 4.27 -2.70 -13.99
N ILE A 156 5.38 -2.08 -13.62
CA ILE A 156 5.72 -0.70 -13.94
C ILE A 156 6.68 -0.72 -15.12
N GLN A 157 6.33 -0.02 -16.20
CA GLN A 157 7.18 0.12 -17.37
C GLN A 157 7.53 1.59 -17.58
N THR A 158 8.81 1.87 -17.83
CA THR A 158 9.28 3.24 -18.10
C THR A 158 10.66 3.20 -18.72
N GLU A 159 10.92 4.06 -19.69
CA GLU A 159 12.21 4.13 -20.38
C GLU A 159 12.71 2.77 -20.90
N GLY A 160 11.80 1.88 -21.28
CA GLY A 160 12.08 0.52 -21.72
C GLY A 160 12.50 -0.44 -20.61
N MET A 161 12.46 -0.06 -19.33
CA MET A 161 12.66 -0.98 -18.20
C MET A 161 11.32 -1.56 -17.75
N ASN A 162 11.30 -2.87 -17.47
CA ASN A 162 10.15 -3.57 -16.90
C ASN A 162 10.46 -3.91 -15.43
N ILE A 163 9.70 -3.31 -14.52
CA ILE A 163 9.88 -3.40 -13.07
C ILE A 163 8.65 -4.09 -12.50
N LEU A 164 8.84 -5.15 -11.72
CA LEU A 164 7.75 -5.91 -11.10
C LEU A 164 7.83 -5.80 -9.57
N THR A 165 6.73 -5.43 -8.92
CA THR A 165 6.66 -5.38 -7.46
C THR A 165 6.04 -6.67 -6.92
N ASP A 166 6.54 -7.17 -5.78
CA ASP A 166 5.92 -8.22 -4.94
C ASP A 166 5.11 -9.30 -5.72
N PRO A 167 5.78 -10.14 -6.54
CA PRO A 167 5.10 -10.95 -7.55
C PRO A 167 4.31 -12.13 -6.94
N VAL A 168 2.99 -12.12 -7.18
CA VAL A 168 2.06 -13.20 -6.82
C VAL A 168 1.04 -13.42 -7.94
N PHE A 169 1.18 -14.54 -8.65
CA PHE A 169 0.27 -14.99 -9.72
C PHE A 169 -0.64 -16.15 -9.28
N GLY A 170 -0.15 -16.96 -8.33
CA GLY A 170 -0.84 -18.17 -7.86
C GLY A 170 -1.83 -17.91 -6.73
N ASP A 171 -2.63 -18.93 -6.44
CA ASP A 171 -3.43 -18.97 -5.22
C ASP A 171 -2.53 -19.28 -4.00
N LEU A 172 -2.60 -18.44 -2.98
CA LEU A 172 -1.81 -18.56 -1.76
C LEU A 172 -2.36 -19.63 -0.78
N ALA A 173 -3.42 -20.36 -1.17
CA ALA A 173 -4.25 -21.16 -0.27
C ALA A 173 -4.17 -22.70 -0.25
N PRO A 174 -3.11 -23.46 -0.59
CA PRO A 174 -3.26 -24.92 -0.56
C PRO A 174 -3.23 -25.58 0.84
N LEU A 175 -2.55 -25.01 1.85
CA LEU A 175 -2.23 -25.79 3.07
C LEU A 175 -2.71 -25.22 4.42
N ILE A 176 -3.15 -23.95 4.50
CA ILE A 176 -3.54 -23.31 5.78
C ILE A 176 -4.96 -22.70 5.71
N TYR A 177 -5.54 -22.55 4.51
CA TYR A 177 -6.71 -21.72 4.27
C TYR A 177 -7.76 -22.45 3.40
N PRO A 178 -8.59 -23.36 3.96
CA PRO A 178 -9.56 -24.14 3.18
C PRO A 178 -10.81 -23.34 2.72
N SER A 179 -10.76 -22.01 2.69
CA SER A 179 -11.82 -21.20 2.07
C SER A 179 -11.46 -20.99 0.61
N THR A 180 -12.43 -21.19 -0.28
CA THR A 180 -12.36 -21.16 -1.74
C THR A 180 -11.90 -19.82 -2.31
N THR A 181 -10.66 -19.43 -2.05
CA THR A 181 -9.94 -18.39 -2.77
C THR A 181 -9.94 -18.78 -4.23
N LYS A 182 -10.86 -18.21 -5.02
CA LYS A 182 -10.74 -18.36 -6.46
C LYS A 182 -9.43 -17.69 -6.86
N PRO A 183 -8.62 -18.30 -7.73
CA PRO A 183 -7.43 -17.67 -8.26
C PRO A 183 -7.77 -16.26 -8.74
N PHE A 184 -6.77 -15.37 -8.61
CA PHE A 184 -6.68 -14.18 -9.45
C PHE A 184 -7.05 -14.54 -10.88
N SER A 185 -7.67 -13.61 -11.63
CA SER A 185 -8.12 -13.72 -13.03
C SER A 185 -7.76 -15.07 -13.65
N ARG A 186 -8.74 -15.86 -14.11
CA ARG A 186 -8.55 -17.23 -14.64
C ARG A 186 -7.28 -17.49 -15.51
N ASP A 187 -6.55 -16.48 -16.02
CA ASP A 187 -5.51 -16.56 -17.04
C ASP A 187 -4.27 -15.61 -16.91
N LEU A 188 -3.82 -15.15 -15.72
CA LEU A 188 -2.53 -14.41 -15.60
C LEU A 188 -1.41 -15.31 -15.03
N SER A 189 -0.36 -15.50 -15.81
CA SER A 189 0.84 -16.25 -15.44
C SER A 189 2.11 -15.45 -15.71
N ALA A 190 3.26 -15.94 -15.24
CA ALA A 190 4.55 -15.35 -15.60
C ALA A 190 4.75 -15.28 -17.13
N ASN A 191 4.16 -16.21 -17.90
CA ASN A 191 4.30 -16.27 -19.35
C ASN A 191 3.55 -15.15 -20.08
N ASP A 192 2.53 -14.57 -19.45
CA ASP A 192 1.81 -13.41 -19.98
C ASP A 192 2.58 -12.10 -19.79
N LEU A 193 3.68 -12.11 -19.01
CA LEU A 193 4.50 -10.93 -18.74
C LEU A 193 5.67 -10.80 -19.72
N PRO A 194 6.09 -9.56 -20.03
CA PRO A 194 7.32 -9.34 -20.77
C PRO A 194 8.54 -9.75 -19.94
N ALA A 195 9.73 -9.71 -20.55
CA ALA A 195 10.97 -9.94 -19.81
C ALA A 195 11.12 -8.88 -18.72
N ILE A 196 11.21 -9.32 -17.46
CA ILE A 196 11.36 -8.44 -16.29
C ILE A 196 12.85 -8.17 -16.06
N ASP A 197 13.22 -6.90 -15.86
CA ASP A 197 14.61 -6.53 -15.57
C ASP A 197 14.87 -6.42 -14.07
N VAL A 198 13.89 -5.89 -13.33
CA VAL A 198 14.01 -5.61 -11.90
C VAL A 198 12.78 -6.13 -11.17
N ILE A 199 12.99 -6.82 -10.05
CA ILE A 199 11.95 -7.17 -9.10
C ILE A 199 12.20 -6.40 -7.80
N LEU A 200 11.20 -5.66 -7.33
CA LEU A 200 11.21 -4.97 -6.05
C LEU A 200 10.43 -5.80 -5.03
N ILE A 201 11.08 -6.11 -3.91
CA ILE A 201 10.45 -6.82 -2.79
C ILE A 201 10.30 -5.85 -1.61
N SER A 202 9.08 -5.61 -1.16
CA SER A 202 8.85 -4.78 0.04
C SER A 202 9.17 -5.53 1.34
N HIS A 203 8.73 -6.78 1.43
CA HIS A 203 8.98 -7.69 2.55
C HIS A 203 8.66 -9.13 2.18
N ASN A 204 9.05 -10.06 3.05
CA ASN A 204 9.03 -11.48 2.73
C ASN A 204 7.72 -12.22 3.08
N HIS A 205 6.59 -11.57 3.35
CA HIS A 205 5.33 -12.30 3.58
C HIS A 205 4.89 -13.09 2.34
N ARG A 206 4.04 -14.10 2.53
CA ARG A 206 3.68 -15.04 1.45
C ARG A 206 2.84 -14.38 0.36
N ASP A 207 2.02 -13.42 0.74
CA ASP A 207 1.17 -12.60 -0.12
C ASP A 207 1.91 -11.47 -0.85
N HIS A 208 3.20 -11.30 -0.59
CA HIS A 208 4.10 -10.41 -1.33
C HIS A 208 5.24 -11.17 -2.02
N VAL A 209 5.52 -12.39 -1.54
CA VAL A 209 6.60 -13.27 -2.03
C VAL A 209 6.05 -14.68 -2.17
N ASP A 210 5.46 -14.94 -3.33
CA ASP A 210 5.06 -16.28 -3.74
C ASP A 210 6.23 -17.02 -4.41
N VAL A 211 6.60 -18.16 -3.83
CA VAL A 211 7.73 -18.98 -4.32
C VAL A 211 7.42 -19.55 -5.69
N ASP A 212 6.18 -19.90 -5.97
CA ASP A 212 5.83 -20.55 -7.24
C ASP A 212 5.81 -19.52 -8.37
N SER A 213 5.29 -18.31 -8.12
CA SER A 213 5.40 -17.17 -9.04
C SER A 213 6.85 -16.82 -9.37
N LEU A 214 7.73 -16.74 -8.37
CA LEU A 214 9.16 -16.48 -8.59
C LEU A 214 9.86 -17.60 -9.38
N LYS A 215 9.52 -18.86 -9.12
CA LYS A 215 10.04 -20.00 -9.90
C LYS A 215 9.56 -19.97 -11.34
N GLN A 216 8.31 -19.57 -11.59
CA GLN A 216 7.80 -19.39 -12.94
C GLN A 216 8.58 -18.30 -13.70
N LEU A 217 8.89 -17.17 -13.05
CA LEU A 217 9.74 -16.12 -13.64
C LEU A 217 11.16 -16.63 -13.97
N ILE A 218 11.79 -17.38 -13.06
CA ILE A 218 13.10 -18.01 -13.30
C ILE A 218 13.02 -18.98 -14.49
N LYS A 219 11.98 -19.82 -14.52
CA LYS A 219 11.80 -20.81 -15.59
C LYS A 219 11.61 -20.11 -16.94
N LYS A 220 10.73 -19.12 -17.01
CA LYS A 220 10.48 -18.34 -18.24
C LYS A 220 11.76 -17.70 -18.77
N ALA A 221 12.51 -17.00 -17.91
CA ALA A 221 13.76 -16.38 -18.32
C ALA A 221 14.76 -17.40 -18.89
N LYS A 222 14.85 -18.59 -18.28
CA LYS A 222 15.70 -19.69 -18.80
C LYS A 222 15.20 -20.23 -20.14
N ASP A 223 13.90 -20.51 -20.25
CA ASP A 223 13.29 -21.04 -21.47
C ASP A 223 13.47 -20.07 -22.66
N GLU A 224 13.40 -18.76 -22.40
CA GLU A 224 13.56 -17.71 -23.41
C GLU A 224 15.03 -17.28 -23.65
N GLY A 225 15.98 -17.87 -22.93
CA GLY A 225 17.40 -17.48 -23.01
C GLY A 225 17.67 -16.04 -22.57
N LYS A 226 16.84 -15.49 -21.68
CA LYS A 226 16.95 -14.13 -21.14
C LYS A 226 17.69 -14.13 -19.79
N PRO A 227 18.37 -13.03 -19.42
CA PRO A 227 18.95 -12.89 -18.09
C PRO A 227 17.85 -12.92 -17.03
N LEU A 228 18.19 -13.43 -15.84
CA LEU A 228 17.31 -13.33 -14.68
C LEU A 228 17.18 -11.86 -14.25
N PRO A 229 16.01 -11.44 -13.74
CA PRO A 229 15.85 -10.09 -13.21
C PRO A 229 16.77 -9.87 -12.00
N ARG A 230 17.21 -8.63 -11.83
CA ARG A 230 17.85 -8.17 -10.60
C ARG A 230 16.80 -8.01 -9.51
N LEU A 231 17.05 -8.58 -8.35
CA LEU A 231 16.18 -8.43 -7.18
C LEU A 231 16.71 -7.34 -6.26
N LEU A 232 15.89 -6.35 -5.96
CA LEU A 232 16.12 -5.38 -4.88
C LEU A 232 15.24 -5.78 -3.69
N VAL A 233 15.88 -6.12 -2.57
CA VAL A 233 15.22 -6.75 -1.42
C VAL A 233 15.58 -6.05 -0.11
N PRO A 234 14.81 -6.21 0.96
CA PRO A 234 15.18 -5.67 2.26
C PRO A 234 16.40 -6.38 2.85
N LEU A 235 17.16 -5.69 3.68
CA LEU A 235 18.28 -6.27 4.44
C LEU A 235 17.84 -7.54 5.17
N GLY A 236 18.58 -8.63 4.96
CA GLY A 236 18.35 -9.93 5.61
C GLY A 236 17.62 -10.97 4.77
N ASP A 237 17.03 -10.59 3.63
CA ASP A 237 16.34 -11.53 2.73
C ASP A 237 17.20 -12.07 1.58
N GLU A 238 18.41 -11.54 1.37
CA GLU A 238 19.28 -11.90 0.24
C GLU A 238 19.47 -13.42 0.09
N LYS A 239 19.77 -14.11 1.21
CA LYS A 239 20.03 -15.55 1.19
C LYS A 239 18.83 -16.33 0.67
N PHE A 240 17.61 -15.96 1.07
CA PHE A 240 16.38 -16.66 0.68
C PHE A 240 16.21 -16.64 -0.84
N PHE A 241 16.39 -15.48 -1.48
CA PHE A 241 16.24 -15.34 -2.92
C PHE A 241 17.39 -15.98 -3.71
N ARG A 242 18.62 -15.97 -3.18
CA ARG A 242 19.73 -16.71 -3.77
C ARG A 242 19.49 -18.22 -3.74
N ASP A 243 18.98 -18.74 -2.61
CA ASP A 243 18.63 -20.16 -2.47
C ASP A 243 17.50 -20.56 -3.45
N LEU A 244 16.61 -19.64 -3.83
CA LEU A 244 15.58 -19.87 -4.86
C LEU A 244 16.13 -19.94 -6.29
N GLY A 245 17.36 -19.47 -6.52
CA GLY A 245 18.05 -19.54 -7.82
C GLY A 245 18.28 -18.20 -8.52
N PHE A 246 17.97 -17.07 -7.87
CA PHE A 246 18.36 -15.75 -8.39
C PHE A 246 19.87 -15.52 -8.21
N THR A 247 20.52 -15.04 -9.27
CA THR A 247 21.98 -14.80 -9.29
C THR A 247 22.36 -13.37 -8.90
N ASP A 248 21.48 -12.40 -9.18
CA ASP A 248 21.68 -10.98 -8.89
C ASP A 248 20.64 -10.48 -7.88
N VAL A 249 20.98 -10.58 -6.60
CA VAL A 249 20.17 -10.11 -5.48
C VAL A 249 20.96 -9.03 -4.74
N LYS A 250 20.33 -7.89 -4.51
CA LYS A 250 20.87 -6.74 -3.78
C LYS A 250 19.96 -6.42 -2.61
N GLN A 251 20.51 -6.42 -1.41
CA GLN A 251 19.77 -6.08 -0.20
C GLN A 251 20.03 -4.64 0.20
N PHE A 252 19.02 -3.99 0.78
CA PHE A 252 19.06 -2.57 1.12
C PHE A 252 18.58 -2.31 2.55
N GLU A 253 19.27 -1.39 3.22
CA GLU A 253 18.77 -0.66 4.39
C GLU A 253 17.93 0.54 3.96
N TRP A 254 17.14 1.12 4.87
CA TRP A 254 16.40 2.34 4.55
C TRP A 254 17.35 3.47 4.14
N HIS A 255 16.89 4.31 3.22
CA HIS A 255 17.60 5.42 2.58
C HIS A 255 18.72 5.01 1.62
N GLU A 256 19.04 3.70 1.51
CA GLU A 256 20.00 3.23 0.52
C GLU A 256 19.40 3.28 -0.88
N GLN A 257 20.25 3.65 -1.84
CA GLN A 257 19.84 3.90 -3.21
C GLN A 257 20.71 3.15 -4.22
N ILE A 258 20.12 2.82 -5.36
CA ILE A 258 20.83 2.32 -6.52
C ILE A 258 20.28 2.98 -7.78
N THR A 259 21.16 3.42 -8.68
CA THR A 259 20.77 3.80 -10.04
C THR A 259 21.07 2.64 -10.98
N LEU A 260 20.06 2.21 -11.72
CA LEU A 260 20.16 1.20 -12.77
C LEU A 260 19.96 1.87 -14.14
N TYR A 261 20.49 1.24 -15.18
CA TYR A 261 20.30 1.70 -16.55
C TYR A 261 19.34 0.76 -17.26
N SER A 262 18.33 1.32 -17.91
CA SER A 262 17.38 0.56 -18.72
C SER A 262 18.05 0.00 -19.98
N PRO A 263 17.40 -0.95 -20.70
CA PRO A 263 17.85 -1.38 -22.02
C PRO A 263 18.01 -0.24 -23.03
N SER A 264 17.31 0.89 -22.84
CA SER A 264 17.47 2.11 -23.66
C SER A 264 18.54 3.08 -23.12
N ASN A 265 19.36 2.60 -22.18
CA ASN A 265 20.46 3.34 -21.52
C ASN A 265 20.01 4.58 -20.72
N GLN A 266 18.79 4.56 -20.20
CA GLN A 266 18.25 5.62 -19.35
C GLN A 266 18.44 5.28 -17.88
N ALA A 267 18.83 6.26 -17.07
CA ALA A 267 19.06 6.09 -15.64
C ALA A 267 17.75 6.11 -14.85
N ILE A 268 17.52 5.08 -14.04
CA ILE A 268 16.38 4.96 -13.12
C ILE A 268 16.94 4.72 -11.71
N SER A 269 16.57 5.60 -10.79
CA SER A 269 16.97 5.54 -9.39
C SER A 269 15.93 4.80 -8.56
N PHE A 270 16.40 3.93 -7.66
CA PHE A 270 15.60 3.18 -6.70
C PHE A 270 16.09 3.51 -5.29
N CYS A 271 15.18 3.83 -4.38
CA CYS A 271 15.49 4.09 -2.97
C CYS A 271 14.66 3.16 -2.08
N ALA A 272 15.29 2.48 -1.12
CA ALA A 272 14.57 1.79 -0.06
C ALA A 272 14.08 2.83 0.97
N THR A 273 12.79 2.84 1.31
CA THR A 273 12.19 3.83 2.21
C THR A 273 11.63 3.21 3.50
N PRO A 274 11.44 4.01 4.56
CA PRO A 274 10.86 3.53 5.81
C PRO A 274 9.50 2.84 5.65
N ALA A 275 9.30 1.74 6.38
CA ALA A 275 8.01 1.05 6.48
C ALA A 275 7.79 0.50 7.90
N ASP A 276 6.54 0.47 8.35
CA ASP A 276 6.18 0.00 9.68
C ASP A 276 5.40 -1.32 9.62
N HIS A 277 6.11 -2.42 9.43
CA HIS A 277 5.49 -3.73 9.35
C HIS A 277 6.30 -4.80 10.08
N ARG A 278 5.96 -6.07 9.88
CA ARG A 278 6.72 -7.21 10.38
C ARG A 278 7.14 -8.07 9.20
N SER A 279 8.38 -8.55 9.19
CA SER A 279 8.82 -9.61 8.29
C SER A 279 8.59 -11.00 8.91
N GLY A 280 8.48 -12.03 8.08
CA GLY A 280 8.53 -13.44 8.49
C GLY A 280 7.60 -14.35 7.68
N ARG A 281 8.13 -15.47 7.19
CA ARG A 281 7.39 -16.47 6.39
C ARG A 281 6.82 -17.61 7.22
N LYS A 282 7.33 -17.77 8.43
CA LYS A 282 7.07 -18.86 9.37
C LYS A 282 6.71 -18.25 10.72
N GLY A 283 6.00 -18.99 11.56
CA GLY A 283 5.63 -18.51 12.91
C GLY A 283 6.81 -18.21 13.86
N HIS A 284 8.06 -18.41 13.42
CA HIS A 284 9.27 -18.29 14.25
C HIS A 284 10.40 -17.45 13.60
N ASP A 285 10.23 -16.96 12.37
CA ASP A 285 11.25 -16.17 11.65
C ASP A 285 10.92 -14.68 11.62
N HIS A 286 10.04 -14.25 12.52
CA HIS A 286 9.61 -12.87 12.63
C HIS A 286 10.77 -11.89 12.83
N HIS A 287 10.73 -10.78 12.08
CA HIS A 287 11.71 -9.70 12.14
C HIS A 287 13.14 -10.14 11.80
N LYS A 288 13.37 -11.25 11.08
CA LYS A 288 14.74 -11.66 10.69
C LYS A 288 15.30 -10.85 9.50
N SER A 289 14.43 -10.16 8.77
CA SER A 289 14.76 -9.17 7.74
C SER A 289 14.04 -7.85 7.99
N LEU A 290 14.49 -6.79 7.32
CA LEU A 290 13.77 -5.50 7.28
C LEU A 290 12.47 -5.62 6.48
N VAL A 291 11.64 -4.59 6.61
CA VAL A 291 10.52 -4.27 5.71
C VAL A 291 10.78 -2.87 5.16
N THR A 292 10.52 -2.65 3.88
CA THR A 292 10.82 -1.38 3.21
C THR A 292 9.73 -1.04 2.20
N GLY A 293 9.50 0.26 2.00
CA GLY A 293 8.93 0.76 0.76
C GLY A 293 10.03 0.98 -0.28
N TRP A 294 9.64 1.39 -1.49
CA TRP A 294 10.55 1.71 -2.59
C TRP A 294 10.13 2.99 -3.31
N THR A 295 11.07 3.90 -3.58
CA THR A 295 10.86 4.91 -4.64
C THR A 295 11.40 4.42 -5.98
N ILE A 296 10.73 4.75 -7.08
CA ILE A 296 11.21 4.54 -8.45
C ILE A 296 11.22 5.90 -9.16
N SER A 297 12.39 6.35 -9.59
CA SER A 297 12.57 7.68 -10.19
C SER A 297 13.43 7.60 -11.46
N PRO A 298 12.81 7.52 -12.65
CA PRO A 298 13.50 7.72 -13.92
C PRO A 298 14.06 9.15 -13.97
N LYS A 299 15.36 9.34 -14.20
CA LYS A 299 15.98 10.67 -14.08
C LYS A 299 15.45 11.67 -15.11
N ASN A 300 15.22 11.21 -16.34
CA ASN A 300 14.78 12.02 -17.48
C ASN A 300 13.26 12.12 -17.65
N ARG A 301 12.48 11.84 -16.59
CA ARG A 301 11.02 11.96 -16.62
C ARG A 301 10.48 12.67 -15.40
N ASP A 302 9.23 13.09 -15.47
CA ASP A 302 8.58 13.84 -14.42
C ASP A 302 8.03 12.95 -13.30
N GLU A 303 7.95 11.62 -13.47
CA GLU A 303 7.29 10.75 -12.49
C GLU A 303 8.22 10.22 -11.38
N ILE A 304 7.74 10.22 -10.13
CA ILE A 304 8.34 9.50 -9.01
C ILE A 304 7.25 8.61 -8.42
N VAL A 305 7.49 7.30 -8.38
CA VAL A 305 6.59 6.35 -7.74
C VAL A 305 7.09 6.08 -6.35
N TYR A 306 6.19 6.10 -5.36
CA TYR A 306 6.43 5.52 -4.05
C TYR A 306 5.56 4.25 -3.92
N PHE A 307 6.22 3.10 -3.85
CA PHE A 307 5.62 1.80 -3.56
C PHE A 307 5.78 1.47 -2.08
N ALA A 308 4.70 1.63 -1.30
CA ALA A 308 4.76 1.48 0.16
C ALA A 308 4.94 0.02 0.64
N GLY A 309 4.58 -0.98 -0.19
CA GLY A 309 4.42 -2.35 0.28
C GLY A 309 3.33 -2.45 1.35
N ASP A 310 3.51 -3.32 2.34
CA ASP A 310 2.73 -3.26 3.57
C ASP A 310 3.40 -2.39 4.62
N THR A 311 2.61 -1.45 5.15
CA THR A 311 3.01 -0.60 6.27
C THR A 311 1.82 -0.29 7.14
N ALA A 312 2.04 -0.22 8.44
CA ALA A 312 1.22 0.55 9.36
C ALA A 312 1.37 2.04 9.08
N ARG A 313 0.55 2.83 9.76
CA ARG A 313 0.63 4.29 9.65
C ARG A 313 2.01 4.75 10.11
N LEU A 314 2.76 5.41 9.22
CA LEU A 314 4.06 5.99 9.57
C LEU A 314 3.92 7.06 10.65
N SER A 315 4.85 7.10 11.59
CA SER A 315 5.01 8.24 12.51
C SER A 315 5.46 9.49 11.77
N ASN A 316 5.44 10.64 12.44
CA ASN A 316 5.91 11.89 11.83
C ASN A 316 7.41 11.82 11.46
N ALA A 317 8.25 11.20 12.30
CA ALA A 317 9.68 11.06 12.02
C ALA A 317 9.95 10.20 10.77
N ARG A 318 9.18 9.10 10.60
CA ARG A 318 9.28 8.24 9.40
C ARG A 318 8.69 8.90 8.16
N MET A 319 7.60 9.67 8.31
CA MET A 319 7.02 10.45 7.21
C MET A 319 7.99 11.54 6.74
N ASP A 320 8.60 12.28 7.66
CA ASP A 320 9.66 13.26 7.35
C ASP A 320 10.83 12.61 6.60
N SER A 321 11.17 11.37 6.95
CA SER A 321 12.26 10.61 6.31
C SER A 321 11.88 10.10 4.92
N LEU A 322 10.64 9.64 4.74
CA LEU A 322 10.09 9.32 3.41
C LEU A 322 10.08 10.56 2.51
N ALA A 323 9.62 11.71 3.03
CA ALA A 323 9.64 12.98 2.31
C ALA A 323 11.06 13.37 1.91
N LEU A 324 12.04 13.16 2.80
CA LEU A 324 13.45 13.39 2.51
C LEU A 324 14.00 12.49 1.40
N ASP A 325 13.64 11.19 1.39
CA ASP A 325 14.03 10.25 0.34
C ASP A 325 13.44 10.65 -1.03
N ILE A 326 12.16 11.05 -1.06
CA ILE A 326 11.48 11.55 -2.26
C ILE A 326 12.08 12.88 -2.73
N TYR A 327 12.32 13.81 -1.81
CA TYR A 327 12.93 15.10 -2.12
C TYR A 327 14.35 14.92 -2.69
N HIS A 328 15.11 13.95 -2.18
CA HIS A 328 16.40 13.56 -2.78
C HIS A 328 16.24 13.07 -4.22
N GLN A 329 15.20 12.28 -4.53
CA GLN A 329 14.90 11.92 -5.91
C GLN A 329 14.56 13.13 -6.78
N VAL A 330 13.80 14.10 -6.24
CA VAL A 330 13.43 15.35 -6.93
C VAL A 330 14.69 16.14 -7.32
N GLN A 331 15.66 16.29 -6.40
CA GLN A 331 16.90 17.02 -6.67
C GLN A 331 17.78 16.36 -7.74
N HIS A 332 17.53 15.09 -8.08
CA HIS A 332 18.32 14.33 -9.05
C HIS A 332 17.62 14.11 -10.39
N LYS A 333 16.43 14.73 -10.56
CA LYS A 333 15.73 14.77 -11.85
C LYS A 333 16.51 15.64 -12.84
N THR A 334 16.55 15.19 -14.08
CA THR A 334 17.16 15.88 -15.21
C THR A 334 16.08 16.18 -16.23
N GLY A 335 15.89 17.45 -16.60
CA GLY A 335 14.88 17.85 -17.58
C GLY A 335 13.54 18.32 -17.03
N LEU A 336 13.37 18.36 -15.70
CA LEU A 336 12.29 19.16 -15.12
C LEU A 336 12.56 20.64 -15.38
N ALA A 337 11.53 21.38 -15.82
CA ALA A 337 11.60 22.83 -15.93
C ALA A 337 11.85 23.46 -14.56
N ASP A 338 12.47 24.64 -14.55
CA ASP A 338 12.71 25.39 -13.32
C ASP A 338 11.41 25.57 -12.53
N ASN A 339 11.46 25.25 -11.24
CA ASN A 339 10.31 25.36 -10.32
C ASN A 339 9.10 24.47 -10.67
N LYS A 340 9.26 23.46 -11.54
CA LYS A 340 8.24 22.43 -11.78
C LYS A 340 8.44 21.25 -10.82
N LEU A 341 7.38 20.86 -10.13
CA LEU A 341 7.37 19.65 -9.31
C LEU A 341 7.20 18.39 -10.16
N PRO A 342 7.87 17.27 -9.81
CA PRO A 342 7.59 15.98 -10.42
C PRO A 342 6.21 15.48 -10.00
N ARG A 343 5.61 14.62 -10.82
CA ARG A 343 4.41 13.87 -10.48
C ARG A 343 4.74 12.75 -9.50
N ILE A 344 4.17 12.80 -8.29
CA ILE A 344 4.37 11.79 -7.25
C ILE A 344 3.18 10.82 -7.28
N ILE A 345 3.44 9.54 -7.51
CA ILE A 345 2.44 8.48 -7.50
C ILE A 345 2.65 7.66 -6.23
N ASN A 346 1.78 7.87 -5.24
CA ASN A 346 1.79 7.13 -3.98
C ASN A 346 0.96 5.85 -4.12
N MET A 347 1.64 4.72 -4.28
CA MET A 347 1.02 3.42 -4.21
C MET A 347 0.91 2.99 -2.74
N GLU A 348 -0.30 3.05 -2.20
CA GLU A 348 -0.56 2.87 -0.78
C GLU A 348 -1.44 1.62 -0.53
N PRO A 349 -1.11 0.76 0.43
CA PRO A 349 -1.92 -0.41 0.73
C PRO A 349 -3.18 0.01 1.52
N GLY A 350 -4.29 -0.71 1.33
CA GLY A 350 -5.49 -0.62 2.19
C GLY A 350 -5.73 -1.90 2.97
N GLY A 351 -5.62 -1.84 4.30
CA GLY A 351 -5.69 -3.01 5.18
C GLY A 351 -7.12 -3.45 5.51
N PRO A 352 -7.29 -4.64 6.12
CA PRO A 352 -8.59 -5.00 6.68
C PRO A 352 -8.99 -4.00 7.76
N ASN A 353 -10.09 -3.30 7.54
CA ASN A 353 -10.51 -2.14 8.33
C ASN A 353 -11.41 -2.55 9.52
N TYR A 354 -12.06 -3.71 9.47
CA TYR A 354 -12.97 -4.16 10.53
C TYR A 354 -12.28 -4.78 11.78
N THR A 355 -11.02 -5.22 11.69
CA THR A 355 -10.20 -5.71 12.82
C THR A 355 -9.13 -4.69 13.24
N ARG A 356 -9.47 -3.38 13.18
CA ARG A 356 -8.50 -2.27 13.24
C ARG A 356 -7.56 -2.31 14.44
N ARG A 357 -8.04 -2.50 15.68
CA ARG A 357 -7.18 -2.46 16.88
C ARG A 357 -5.98 -3.41 16.77
N ASP A 358 -6.18 -4.55 16.14
CA ASP A 358 -5.17 -5.59 16.05
C ASP A 358 -4.29 -5.44 14.80
N MET A 359 -4.85 -4.85 13.74
CA MET A 359 -4.13 -4.54 12.49
C MET A 359 -3.43 -3.18 12.52
N GLU A 360 -3.72 -2.30 13.48
CA GLU A 360 -3.14 -0.95 13.60
C GLU A 360 -1.62 -0.98 13.71
N ALA A 361 -1.07 -2.03 14.33
CA ALA A 361 0.36 -2.21 14.48
C ALA A 361 1.06 -2.75 13.23
N THR A 362 0.33 -3.25 12.23
CA THR A 362 0.91 -3.93 11.07
C THR A 362 0.46 -3.35 9.74
N HIS A 363 -0.75 -2.82 9.62
CA HIS A 363 -1.26 -2.38 8.34
C HIS A 363 -2.07 -1.09 8.51
N GLN A 364 -1.90 -0.13 7.61
CA GLN A 364 -2.67 1.10 7.61
C GLN A 364 -4.10 0.86 7.09
N SER A 365 -5.05 1.64 7.59
CA SER A 365 -6.43 1.63 7.07
C SER A 365 -6.52 2.39 5.75
N ALA A 366 -7.59 2.20 4.99
CA ALA A 366 -7.81 3.01 3.78
C ALA A 366 -7.86 4.53 4.07
N VAL A 367 -8.30 4.92 5.27
CA VAL A 367 -8.28 6.32 5.70
C VAL A 367 -6.85 6.80 5.95
N ASP A 368 -6.03 5.98 6.60
CA ASP A 368 -4.61 6.31 6.83
C ASP A 368 -3.84 6.44 5.51
N SER A 369 -4.17 5.62 4.50
CA SER A 369 -3.60 5.70 3.15
C SER A 369 -3.97 7.00 2.42
N ILE A 370 -5.17 7.55 2.65
CA ILE A 370 -5.57 8.84 2.08
C ILE A 370 -4.89 9.99 2.83
N VAL A 371 -4.86 9.89 4.17
CA VAL A 371 -4.20 10.87 5.04
C VAL A 371 -2.69 10.94 4.77
N SER A 372 -2.05 9.84 4.36
CA SER A 372 -0.60 9.80 4.10
C SER A 372 -0.18 10.79 3.02
N ALA A 373 -0.99 11.01 1.98
CA ALA A 373 -0.69 11.98 0.91
C ALA A 373 -0.60 13.42 1.45
N PHE A 374 -1.54 13.83 2.30
CA PHE A 374 -1.56 15.16 2.93
C PHE A 374 -0.38 15.34 3.90
N ARG A 375 -0.09 14.32 4.72
CA ARG A 375 1.07 14.33 5.62
C ARG A 375 2.38 14.37 4.86
N LEU A 376 2.47 13.66 3.73
CA LEU A 376 3.65 13.67 2.88
C LEU A 376 3.87 15.05 2.28
N ALA A 377 2.82 15.72 1.79
CA ALA A 377 2.92 17.07 1.23
C ALA A 377 3.44 18.09 2.25
N VAL A 378 2.90 18.08 3.48
CA VAL A 378 3.40 18.90 4.60
C VAL A 378 4.86 18.58 4.92
N SER A 379 5.22 17.29 4.93
CA SER A 379 6.59 16.86 5.22
C SER A 379 7.57 17.26 4.09
N LEU A 380 7.13 17.27 2.84
CA LEU A 380 7.92 17.71 1.68
C LEU A 380 8.16 19.22 1.70
N GLU A 381 7.15 20.03 2.00
CA GLU A 381 7.34 21.47 2.24
C GLU A 381 8.34 21.72 3.38
N LYS A 382 8.20 20.99 4.49
CA LYS A 382 9.11 21.07 5.63
C LYS A 382 10.56 20.73 5.25
N VAL A 383 10.76 19.63 4.51
CA VAL A 383 12.09 19.22 4.02
C VAL A 383 12.68 20.27 3.08
N GLU A 384 11.90 20.74 2.11
CA GLU A 384 12.37 21.72 1.14
C GLU A 384 12.69 23.06 1.80
N THR A 385 11.84 23.51 2.72
CA THR A 385 12.05 24.73 3.51
C THR A 385 13.32 24.65 4.35
N ALA A 386 13.59 23.50 4.97
CA ALA A 386 14.82 23.30 5.73
C ALA A 386 16.07 23.34 4.83
N HIS A 387 15.96 22.93 3.56
CA HIS A 387 17.06 22.93 2.59
C HIS A 387 17.29 24.29 1.91
N LYS A 388 16.23 24.92 1.38
CA LYS A 388 16.30 26.12 0.52
C LYS A 388 15.88 27.42 1.20
N GLY A 389 15.21 27.33 2.36
CA GLY A 389 14.51 28.44 3.00
C GLY A 389 13.09 28.64 2.46
N ALA A 390 12.21 29.22 3.28
CA ALA A 390 10.77 29.30 3.01
C ALA A 390 10.43 30.07 1.71
N GLU A 391 11.14 31.15 1.40
CA GLU A 391 10.86 32.00 0.22
C GLU A 391 11.08 31.31 -1.13
N LYS A 392 11.84 30.21 -1.15
CA LYS A 392 12.20 29.46 -2.37
C LYS A 392 11.61 28.05 -2.40
N SER A 393 10.73 27.74 -1.46
CA SER A 393 10.17 26.40 -1.29
C SER A 393 8.76 26.34 -1.85
N HIS A 394 8.38 25.19 -2.37
CA HIS A 394 7.00 24.95 -2.74
C HIS A 394 6.17 24.74 -1.48
N THR A 395 4.93 25.23 -1.50
CA THR A 395 3.98 25.05 -0.40
C THR A 395 3.48 23.60 -0.36
N ALA A 396 2.94 23.16 0.79
CA ALA A 396 2.30 21.85 0.90
C ALA A 396 1.16 21.71 -0.12
N ASN A 397 0.43 22.78 -0.45
CA ASN A 397 -0.60 22.73 -1.50
C ASN A 397 0.02 22.35 -2.86
N GLN A 398 1.15 22.94 -3.25
CA GLN A 398 1.80 22.61 -4.52
C GLN A 398 2.33 21.17 -4.54
N TRP A 399 2.89 20.69 -3.42
CA TRP A 399 3.30 19.28 -3.29
C TRP A 399 2.12 18.32 -3.33
N LEU A 400 1.01 18.69 -2.70
CA LEU A 400 -0.23 17.94 -2.73
C LEU A 400 -0.80 17.88 -4.15
N ASP A 401 -0.84 19.00 -4.87
CA ASP A 401 -1.24 19.10 -6.27
C ASP A 401 -0.36 18.28 -7.22
N ALA A 402 0.88 17.99 -6.84
CA ALA A 402 1.78 17.11 -7.59
C ALA A 402 1.61 15.62 -7.24
N THR A 403 0.77 15.28 -6.26
CA THR A 403 0.63 13.93 -5.70
C THR A 403 -0.70 13.27 -6.09
N SER A 404 -0.65 11.98 -6.37
CA SER A 404 -1.82 11.11 -6.52
C SER A 404 -1.66 9.86 -5.66
N THR A 405 -2.78 9.30 -5.21
CA THR A 405 -2.81 8.06 -4.44
C THR A 405 -3.42 6.95 -5.29
N VAL A 406 -2.65 5.90 -5.54
CA VAL A 406 -3.12 4.68 -6.21
C VAL A 406 -3.22 3.58 -5.17
N PHE A 407 -4.42 3.08 -4.94
CA PHE A 407 -4.63 2.03 -3.96
C PHE A 407 -4.06 0.69 -4.45
N MET A 408 -3.15 0.14 -3.65
CA MET A 408 -2.81 -1.28 -3.68
C MET A 408 -3.72 -2.03 -2.72
N HIS A 409 -3.66 -3.36 -2.74
CA HIS A 409 -4.45 -4.19 -1.83
C HIS A 409 -5.96 -3.93 -2.01
N HIS A 410 -6.36 -3.49 -3.20
CA HIS A 410 -7.73 -3.40 -3.66
C HIS A 410 -8.00 -4.61 -4.58
N ASN A 411 -9.25 -5.09 -4.64
CA ASN A 411 -9.61 -6.26 -5.42
C ASN A 411 -8.81 -7.53 -5.00
N LYS A 412 -8.76 -7.76 -3.67
CA LYS A 412 -7.82 -8.67 -2.99
C LYS A 412 -7.99 -10.16 -3.28
N PHE A 413 -6.88 -10.89 -3.07
CA PHE A 413 -6.82 -12.29 -2.67
C PHE A 413 -7.75 -12.56 -1.47
N GLU A 414 -8.55 -13.63 -1.52
CA GLU A 414 -9.46 -14.02 -0.45
C GLU A 414 -8.72 -14.51 0.83
N LEU A 415 -8.07 -13.62 1.58
CA LEU A 415 -7.55 -13.94 2.92
C LEU A 415 -8.62 -13.75 4.00
N GLY A 416 -9.77 -14.43 3.85
CA GLY A 416 -10.83 -14.50 4.87
C GLY A 416 -12.11 -13.75 4.52
N PRO A 417 -12.95 -13.38 5.51
CA PRO A 417 -14.26 -12.77 5.26
C PRO A 417 -14.21 -11.29 4.85
N ASP A 418 -13.03 -10.76 4.50
CA ASP A 418 -12.84 -9.36 4.18
C ASP A 418 -13.40 -9.02 2.80
N ARG A 419 -13.98 -7.83 2.67
CA ARG A 419 -14.76 -7.44 1.50
C ARG A 419 -13.83 -7.06 0.35
N PHE A 420 -14.10 -7.57 -0.84
CA PHE A 420 -13.34 -7.25 -2.07
C PHE A 420 -13.22 -5.73 -2.35
N ASN A 421 -14.22 -4.94 -1.92
CA ASN A 421 -14.29 -3.48 -2.06
C ASN A 421 -14.27 -2.73 -0.71
N GLU A 422 -13.61 -3.27 0.31
CA GLU A 422 -13.57 -2.63 1.63
C GLU A 422 -12.98 -1.22 1.59
N ASN A 423 -11.88 -1.01 0.85
CA ASN A 423 -11.22 0.30 0.77
C ASN A 423 -12.15 1.35 0.14
N VAL A 424 -12.83 1.00 -0.96
CA VAL A 424 -13.81 1.88 -1.63
C VAL A 424 -14.99 2.20 -0.71
N PHE A 425 -15.50 1.21 0.04
CA PHE A 425 -16.56 1.43 1.02
C PHE A 425 -16.14 2.41 2.13
N ILE A 426 -14.92 2.25 2.66
CA ILE A 426 -14.37 3.14 3.68
C ILE A 426 -14.14 4.54 3.14
N TYR A 427 -13.59 4.65 1.92
CA TYR A 427 -13.41 5.89 1.18
C TYR A 427 -14.73 6.67 1.04
N SER A 428 -15.80 6.04 0.57
CA SER A 428 -17.08 6.75 0.42
C SER A 428 -17.72 7.11 1.75
N ARG A 429 -17.45 6.33 2.80
CA ARG A 429 -17.88 6.68 4.14
C ARG A 429 -17.10 7.88 4.70
N LEU A 430 -15.80 7.95 4.44
CA LEU A 430 -14.95 9.11 4.77
C LEU A 430 -15.50 10.37 4.08
N LEU A 431 -15.74 10.32 2.77
CA LEU A 431 -16.34 11.43 2.01
C LEU A 431 -17.71 11.82 2.55
N SER A 432 -18.56 10.84 2.89
CA SER A 432 -19.88 11.13 3.47
C SER A 432 -19.78 11.90 4.79
N TYR A 433 -18.72 11.65 5.59
CA TYR A 433 -18.50 12.36 6.84
C TYR A 433 -17.89 13.75 6.64
N LEU A 434 -17.02 13.91 5.63
CA LEU A 434 -16.51 15.22 5.24
C LEU A 434 -17.63 16.12 4.70
N LYS A 435 -18.60 15.57 3.97
CA LYS A 435 -19.76 16.31 3.42
C LYS A 435 -20.82 16.67 4.48
N MET A 436 -20.76 16.13 5.70
CA MET A 436 -21.71 16.47 6.77
C MET A 436 -21.45 17.85 7.37
N SER A 437 -22.51 18.47 7.91
CA SER A 437 -22.34 19.63 8.79
C SER A 437 -21.58 19.22 10.07
N ASP A 438 -20.85 20.15 10.69
CA ASP A 438 -20.15 19.88 11.94
C ASP A 438 -21.09 19.40 13.05
N LYS A 439 -22.30 19.98 13.11
CA LYS A 439 -23.33 19.56 14.05
C LYS A 439 -23.73 18.10 13.84
N ASP A 440 -24.02 17.70 12.60
CA ASP A 440 -24.43 16.33 12.29
C ASP A 440 -23.28 15.34 12.49
N PHE A 441 -22.06 15.73 12.14
CA PHE A 441 -20.86 14.94 12.36
C PHE A 441 -20.64 14.68 13.87
N GLN A 442 -20.75 15.71 14.72
CA GLN A 442 -20.64 15.55 16.18
C GLN A 442 -21.75 14.67 16.75
N GLN A 443 -22.99 14.84 16.30
CA GLN A 443 -24.09 13.94 16.69
C GLN A 443 -23.82 12.49 16.26
N HIS A 444 -23.29 12.29 15.05
CA HIS A 444 -22.91 10.96 14.56
C HIS A 444 -21.82 10.35 15.42
N LYS A 445 -20.77 11.11 15.75
CA LYS A 445 -19.66 10.69 16.60
C LYS A 445 -20.16 10.25 17.98
N GLN A 446 -21.03 11.04 18.61
CA GLN A 446 -21.65 10.68 19.89
C GLN A 446 -22.48 9.40 19.79
N LYS A 447 -23.27 9.24 18.73
CA LYS A 447 -24.07 8.03 18.49
C LYS A 447 -23.20 6.80 18.27
N GLN A 448 -22.06 6.93 17.58
CA GLN A 448 -21.11 5.83 17.41
C GLN A 448 -20.42 5.47 18.73
N ALA A 449 -20.04 6.46 19.54
CA ALA A 449 -19.47 6.23 20.87
C ALA A 449 -20.45 5.45 21.78
N GLN A 450 -21.73 5.82 21.80
CA GLN A 450 -22.79 5.12 22.56
C GLN A 450 -23.06 3.69 22.05
N LYS A 451 -22.95 3.46 20.73
CA LYS A 451 -23.03 2.11 20.17
C LYS A 451 -21.85 1.25 20.60
N SER A 452 -20.64 1.82 20.62
CA SER A 452 -19.44 1.10 21.05
C SER A 452 -19.50 0.66 22.52
N THR A 453 -20.26 1.33 23.37
CA THR A 453 -20.42 0.94 24.79
C THR A 453 -21.45 -0.18 25.03
N SER A 454 -22.31 -0.49 24.05
CA SER A 454 -23.44 -1.42 24.19
C SER A 454 -23.24 -2.79 23.51
N TRP A 455 -22.09 -3.03 22.86
CA TRP A 455 -21.84 -4.25 22.08
C TRP A 455 -20.86 -5.22 22.74
N SER A 456 -21.23 -6.50 22.72
CA SER A 456 -20.56 -7.62 23.37
C SER A 456 -19.28 -8.06 22.66
N LEU A 457 -18.33 -8.56 23.47
CA LEU A 457 -17.11 -9.37 23.25
C LEU A 457 -16.24 -9.26 21.96
N PHE A 458 -16.72 -8.79 20.81
CA PHE A 458 -16.07 -8.94 19.50
C PHE A 458 -15.89 -7.63 18.69
N GLU A 459 -16.26 -6.46 19.20
CA GLU A 459 -16.13 -5.23 18.42
C GLU A 459 -15.83 -3.99 19.29
N ARG A 460 -14.55 -3.75 19.61
CA ARG A 460 -14.10 -2.41 20.01
C ARG A 460 -13.85 -1.59 18.75
N ARG A 461 -14.93 -1.15 18.08
CA ARG A 461 -14.84 -0.20 16.96
C ARG A 461 -14.45 1.18 17.48
N LYS A 462 -13.15 1.46 17.61
CA LYS A 462 -12.70 2.86 17.57
C LYS A 462 -12.98 3.32 16.14
N ASP A 463 -13.87 4.29 15.95
CA ASP A 463 -14.26 4.79 14.63
C ASP A 463 -13.07 5.57 14.04
N PHE A 464 -12.14 4.84 13.42
CA PHE A 464 -10.93 5.38 12.81
C PHE A 464 -11.25 6.33 11.65
N ILE A 465 -12.44 6.20 11.03
CA ILE A 465 -12.89 7.11 9.98
C ILE A 465 -13.13 8.50 10.57
N THR A 466 -13.82 8.60 11.70
CA THR A 466 -14.05 9.91 12.35
C THR A 466 -12.74 10.57 12.81
N GLN A 467 -11.76 9.79 13.26
CA GLN A 467 -10.42 10.32 13.59
C GLN A 467 -9.71 10.85 12.33
N GLY A 468 -9.78 10.12 11.21
CA GLY A 468 -9.22 10.59 9.96
C GLY A 468 -9.90 11.87 9.43
N VAL A 469 -11.21 12.03 9.61
CA VAL A 469 -11.90 13.30 9.28
C VAL A 469 -11.33 14.46 10.09
N GLU A 470 -11.16 14.28 11.40
CA GLU A 470 -10.62 15.33 12.27
C GLU A 470 -9.17 15.68 11.91
N GLU A 471 -8.37 14.67 11.56
CA GLU A 471 -7.00 14.88 11.13
C GLU A 471 -6.92 15.56 9.76
N LEU A 472 -7.73 15.15 8.78
CA LEU A 472 -7.78 15.80 7.47
C LEU A 472 -8.18 17.26 7.62
N LYS A 473 -9.14 17.59 8.49
CA LYS A 473 -9.50 18.98 8.82
C LYS A 473 -8.33 19.76 9.42
N ALA A 474 -7.56 19.13 10.32
CA ALA A 474 -6.37 19.77 10.89
C ALA A 474 -5.27 20.00 9.83
N LEU A 475 -5.03 19.03 8.96
CA LEU A 475 -4.08 19.15 7.85
C LEU A 475 -4.55 20.20 6.84
N ALA A 476 -5.85 20.29 6.54
CA ALA A 476 -6.39 21.32 5.67
C ALA A 476 -6.17 22.73 6.21
N ALA A 477 -6.32 22.91 7.53
CA ALA A 477 -6.02 24.18 8.18
C ALA A 477 -4.53 24.53 8.15
N GLU A 478 -3.64 23.54 8.12
CA GLU A 478 -2.19 23.72 7.97
C GLU A 478 -1.80 24.04 6.52
N ILE A 479 -2.42 23.37 5.54
CA ILE A 479 -2.11 23.50 4.11
C ILE A 479 -2.72 24.79 3.52
N TRP A 480 -3.92 25.18 3.96
CA TRP A 480 -4.65 26.34 3.46
C TRP A 480 -5.04 27.30 4.62
N PRO A 481 -4.06 27.88 5.35
CA PRO A 481 -4.34 28.66 6.56
C PRO A 481 -5.07 29.99 6.30
N ALA A 482 -5.07 30.48 5.06
CA ALA A 482 -5.75 31.72 4.67
C ALA A 482 -7.24 31.51 4.35
N GLU A 483 -7.65 30.28 4.08
CA GLU A 483 -9.01 29.94 3.67
C GLU A 483 -9.92 29.68 4.89
N ASP A 484 -11.22 29.92 4.74
CA ASP A 484 -12.17 29.56 5.78
C ASP A 484 -12.38 28.04 5.87
N PRO A 485 -12.82 27.51 7.03
CA PRO A 485 -12.98 26.07 7.23
C PRO A 485 -13.93 25.37 6.24
N GLU A 486 -14.90 26.07 5.65
CA GLU A 486 -15.82 25.48 4.67
C GLU A 486 -15.14 25.34 3.31
N VAL A 487 -14.34 26.34 2.90
CA VAL A 487 -13.49 26.27 1.69
C VAL A 487 -12.42 25.19 1.84
N GLN A 488 -11.73 25.13 2.99
CA GLN A 488 -10.76 24.07 3.31
C GLN A 488 -11.38 22.67 3.18
N LYS A 489 -12.60 22.50 3.69
CA LYS A 489 -13.34 21.25 3.61
C LYS A 489 -13.72 20.90 2.17
N GLN A 490 -14.08 21.90 1.36
CA GLN A 490 -14.36 21.71 -0.06
C GLN A 490 -13.12 21.24 -0.82
N TYR A 491 -11.97 21.89 -0.62
CA TYR A 491 -10.69 21.48 -1.21
C TYR A 491 -10.27 20.06 -0.81
N LEU A 492 -10.46 19.67 0.46
CA LEU A 492 -10.25 18.29 0.89
C LEU A 492 -11.06 17.28 0.07
N ILE A 493 -12.36 17.55 -0.09
CA ILE A 493 -13.28 16.65 -0.79
C ILE A 493 -12.89 16.55 -2.26
N GLU A 494 -12.70 17.68 -2.93
CA GLU A 494 -12.32 17.73 -4.35
C GLU A 494 -11.00 17.01 -4.59
N PHE A 495 -10.01 17.21 -3.72
CA PHE A 495 -8.71 16.57 -3.86
C PHE A 495 -8.81 15.05 -3.68
N ILE A 496 -9.50 14.60 -2.63
CA ILE A 496 -9.68 13.18 -2.36
C ILE A 496 -10.42 12.51 -3.52
N GLU A 497 -11.44 13.17 -4.08
CA GLU A 497 -12.23 12.67 -5.21
C GLU A 497 -11.44 12.59 -6.52
N ALA A 498 -10.62 13.61 -6.82
CA ALA A 498 -9.86 13.67 -8.06
C ALA A 498 -8.57 12.85 -8.03
N ARG A 499 -7.90 12.73 -6.87
CA ARG A 499 -6.52 12.21 -6.78
C ARG A 499 -6.40 10.83 -6.12
N THR A 500 -7.52 10.17 -5.85
CA THR A 500 -7.54 8.80 -5.31
C THR A 500 -8.03 7.82 -6.36
N HIS A 501 -7.15 6.93 -6.82
CA HIS A 501 -7.48 5.90 -7.80
C HIS A 501 -7.57 4.51 -7.16
N PHE A 502 -8.62 3.77 -7.50
CA PHE A 502 -8.84 2.38 -7.08
C PHE A 502 -8.74 1.47 -8.31
N PRO A 503 -7.54 0.97 -8.65
CA PRO A 503 -7.35 0.32 -9.92
C PRO A 503 -8.07 -1.02 -10.01
N LEU A 504 -8.70 -1.28 -11.17
CA LEU A 504 -9.22 -2.60 -11.50
C LEU A 504 -8.07 -3.55 -11.84
N ILE A 505 -8.29 -4.85 -11.66
CA ILE A 505 -7.35 -5.85 -12.14
C ILE A 505 -7.25 -5.77 -13.67
N ASN A 506 -6.03 -5.87 -14.20
CA ASN A 506 -5.64 -5.71 -15.60
C ASN A 506 -5.77 -4.28 -16.14
N GLU A 507 -6.04 -3.30 -15.27
CA GLU A 507 -6.03 -1.90 -15.68
C GLU A 507 -4.59 -1.44 -15.98
N LYS A 508 -4.43 -0.76 -17.12
CA LYS A 508 -3.21 -0.03 -17.49
C LYS A 508 -3.45 1.44 -17.18
N LEU A 509 -2.59 2.02 -16.37
CA LEU A 509 -2.56 3.44 -16.06
C LEU A 509 -1.28 4.03 -16.63
N SER A 510 -1.38 5.02 -17.50
CA SER A 510 -0.25 5.90 -17.79
C SER A 510 -0.11 6.97 -16.70
N ALA A 511 1.05 7.63 -16.65
CA ALA A 511 1.23 8.77 -15.76
C ALA A 511 0.21 9.88 -16.01
N ASP A 512 -0.26 10.04 -17.25
CA ASP A 512 -1.29 11.03 -17.56
C ASP A 512 -2.65 10.57 -17.02
N ASP A 513 -3.02 9.30 -17.19
CA ASP A 513 -4.31 8.76 -16.72
C ASP A 513 -4.50 8.93 -15.20
N VAL A 514 -3.43 8.80 -14.42
CA VAL A 514 -3.50 8.98 -12.95
C VAL A 514 -3.79 10.43 -12.54
N PHE A 515 -3.45 11.40 -13.40
CA PHE A 515 -3.61 12.83 -13.15
C PHE A 515 -4.61 13.49 -14.10
N GLN A 516 -5.33 12.71 -14.91
CA GLN A 516 -6.28 13.22 -15.91
C GLN A 516 -7.54 13.83 -15.28
N PHE A 517 -7.81 13.52 -14.01
CA PHE A 517 -8.96 14.07 -13.29
C PHE A 517 -8.72 15.54 -12.94
N GLU A 518 -9.57 16.41 -13.45
CA GLU A 518 -9.64 17.79 -12.97
C GLU A 518 -10.19 17.81 -11.54
N MET A 519 -9.82 18.81 -10.74
CA MET A 519 -10.37 18.97 -9.40
C MET A 519 -11.90 19.08 -9.48
N GLY A 520 -12.60 18.19 -8.78
CA GLY A 520 -14.06 18.08 -8.83
C GLY A 520 -14.61 17.06 -9.84
N GLU A 521 -13.78 16.47 -10.71
CA GLU A 521 -14.18 15.29 -11.49
C GLU A 521 -14.19 14.04 -10.61
N THR A 522 -15.30 13.29 -10.67
CA THR A 522 -15.46 12.07 -9.87
C THR A 522 -14.96 10.84 -10.63
N SER A 523 -14.17 10.00 -9.95
CA SER A 523 -13.83 8.66 -10.45
C SER A 523 -15.08 7.87 -10.85
N SER A 524 -14.99 7.13 -11.95
CA SER A 524 -16.08 6.28 -12.49
C SER A 524 -16.51 5.13 -11.57
N ILE A 525 -15.73 4.85 -10.52
CA ILE A 525 -16.03 3.83 -9.52
C ILE A 525 -16.79 4.48 -8.36
N ILE A 526 -18.09 4.74 -8.57
CA ILE A 526 -19.01 5.12 -7.50
C ILE A 526 -19.49 3.85 -6.81
N PRO A 527 -19.25 3.63 -5.50
CA PRO A 527 -19.84 2.50 -4.82
C PRO A 527 -21.35 2.69 -4.63
N ASP A 528 -22.08 1.59 -4.83
CA ASP A 528 -23.55 1.46 -4.77
C ASP A 528 -24.21 2.01 -3.50
N THR A 529 -23.44 2.37 -2.48
CA THR A 529 -23.93 2.93 -1.21
C THR A 529 -24.18 4.45 -1.22
N PHE A 530 -23.72 5.17 -2.24
CA PHE A 530 -24.03 6.60 -2.39
C PHE A 530 -25.29 6.76 -3.24
N ILE A 531 -26.40 7.09 -2.59
CA ILE A 531 -27.65 7.47 -3.26
C ILE A 531 -27.78 8.98 -3.08
N GLU A 532 -27.83 9.72 -4.19
CA GLU A 532 -27.88 11.19 -4.27
C GLU A 532 -29.00 11.84 -3.45
N ASP A 533 -30.09 11.10 -3.16
CA ASP A 533 -31.31 11.65 -2.55
C ASP A 533 -31.33 11.67 -1.01
N GLY A 534 -30.18 11.52 -0.33
CA GLY A 534 -30.09 11.63 1.14
C GLY A 534 -30.85 10.53 1.92
N LYS A 535 -31.44 9.54 1.24
CA LYS A 535 -32.11 8.39 1.87
C LYS A 535 -31.14 7.21 2.00
N ARG A 536 -30.69 6.96 3.23
CA ARG A 536 -29.88 5.81 3.60
C ARG A 536 -30.71 4.51 3.50
N ARG A 537 -30.68 3.83 2.35
CA ARG A 537 -31.21 2.46 2.25
C ARG A 537 -30.18 1.50 2.86
N LYS A 538 -30.47 1.06 4.08
CA LYS A 538 -29.62 0.13 4.80
C LYS A 538 -29.99 -1.28 4.34
N GLY A 539 -29.34 -1.77 3.28
CA GLY A 539 -29.47 -3.17 2.84
C GLY A 539 -30.93 -3.62 2.69
N GLU A 540 -31.70 -2.94 1.84
CA GLU A 540 -32.82 -3.65 1.22
C GLU A 540 -32.19 -4.77 0.41
N LYS A 541 -32.51 -6.02 0.75
CA LYS A 541 -32.41 -7.10 -0.22
C LYS A 541 -33.24 -6.62 -1.41
N LEU A 542 -32.64 -6.51 -2.59
CA LEU A 542 -33.43 -6.48 -3.79
C LEU A 542 -34.31 -7.72 -3.73
N ASP A 543 -35.62 -7.53 -3.73
CA ASP A 543 -36.53 -8.64 -3.96
C ASP A 543 -36.10 -9.27 -5.29
N GLU A 544 -35.96 -10.59 -5.31
CA GLU A 544 -35.65 -11.33 -6.54
C GLU A 544 -36.62 -10.85 -7.63
N PRO A 545 -36.16 -10.63 -8.87
CA PRO A 545 -37.09 -10.28 -9.94
C PRO A 545 -38.12 -11.40 -10.02
N GLU A 546 -39.41 -11.06 -9.93
CA GLU A 546 -40.49 -11.99 -10.20
C GLU A 546 -40.21 -12.64 -11.57
N GLU A 547 -40.07 -13.96 -11.59
CA GLU A 547 -40.10 -14.73 -12.83
C GLU A 547 -41.39 -14.36 -13.58
N GLY A 548 -41.29 -13.62 -14.69
CA GLY A 548 -42.40 -13.50 -15.63
C GLY A 548 -42.68 -12.18 -16.33
N THR A 549 -41.75 -11.21 -16.41
CA THR A 549 -41.95 -10.06 -17.33
C THR A 549 -41.06 -10.17 -18.56
N ASP A 550 -41.71 -10.58 -19.65
CA ASP A 550 -41.25 -10.64 -21.04
C ASP A 550 -40.61 -9.31 -21.49
N ILE A 551 -39.30 -9.34 -21.73
CA ILE A 551 -38.57 -8.24 -22.37
C ILE A 551 -38.72 -8.37 -23.89
N GLY A 552 -39.77 -7.73 -24.41
CA GLY A 552 -39.94 -7.51 -25.84
C GLY A 552 -38.69 -6.87 -26.45
N GLY A 553 -38.17 -7.52 -27.50
CA GLY A 553 -37.04 -7.02 -28.28
C GLY A 553 -37.35 -5.70 -29.00
N PRO A 554 -36.32 -4.98 -29.47
CA PRO A 554 -36.50 -3.71 -30.14
C PRO A 554 -37.10 -3.92 -31.54
N PRO A 555 -37.99 -3.02 -32.01
CA PRO A 555 -38.47 -3.08 -33.39
C PRO A 555 -37.33 -2.72 -34.35
N VAL A 556 -37.38 -3.40 -35.52
CA VAL A 556 -36.41 -3.43 -36.63
C VAL A 556 -35.85 -2.08 -37.05
#